data_AF-A0A1H7UUE9-F1
#
_entry.id   AF-A0A1H7UUE9-F1
#
_cell.length_a   1.000
_cell.length_b   1.000
_cell.length_c   1.000
_cell.angle_alpha   90.00
_cell.angle_beta   90.00
_cell.angle_gamma   90.00
#
_symmetry.space_group_name_H-M   'P 1'
#
loop_
_entity.id
_entity.type
_entity.pdbx_description
1 polymer ?
#
loop_
_entity_poly.entity_id
_entity_poly.type
_entity_poly.pdbx_seq_one_letter_code
_entity_poly.pdbx_strand_id
1 'polypeptide(L)'
;MKFKSKNLREIAECIIGDKNYFDYKSSRYISEFFEDCGLPFTHDGSTRWAWTSDRLAELLEESCPPNALPPTFVHVLRALMQKSDATEDDPERINALIELNKPLSREGYEAFYGTDNNLYIKNLHNNQTIKPVENPHRIFSEIEIKKESD
;
A
#
# COMPACT_ATOMS: atom_id res chain seq x y z
N MET A 1 -8.14 -3.80 11.22
CA MET A 1 -8.77 -2.45 11.33
C MET A 1 -9.54 -2.15 10.05
N LYS A 2 -10.33 -1.07 9.94
CA LYS A 2 -11.13 -0.83 8.72
C LYS A 2 -11.15 0.63 8.30
N PHE A 3 -10.51 0.92 7.17
CA PHE A 3 -10.61 2.22 6.51
C PHE A 3 -11.99 2.37 5.87
N LYS A 4 -12.43 3.61 5.67
CA LYS A 4 -13.66 3.89 4.92
C LYS A 4 -13.46 3.51 3.46
N SER A 5 -14.47 2.88 2.85
CA SER A 5 -14.39 2.39 1.46
C SER A 5 -14.00 3.48 0.45
N LYS A 6 -14.44 4.73 0.66
CA LYS A 6 -14.06 5.87 -0.18
C LYS A 6 -12.54 6.14 -0.13
N ASN A 7 -11.96 6.14 1.07
CA ASN A 7 -10.54 6.42 1.25
C ASN A 7 -9.69 5.26 0.72
N LEU A 8 -10.15 4.01 0.93
CA LEU A 8 -9.49 2.83 0.39
C LEU A 8 -9.49 2.82 -1.15
N ARG A 9 -10.60 3.23 -1.76
CA ARG A 9 -10.68 3.45 -3.21
C ARG A 9 -9.69 4.50 -3.70
N GLU A 10 -9.57 5.64 -3.01
CA GLU A 10 -8.61 6.68 -3.41
C GLU A 10 -7.16 6.18 -3.34
N ILE A 11 -6.82 5.32 -2.37
CA ILE A 11 -5.51 4.65 -2.29
C ILE A 11 -5.35 3.64 -3.44
N ALA A 12 -6.38 2.86 -3.73
CA ALA A 12 -6.39 1.93 -4.86
C ALA A 12 -6.19 2.66 -6.20
N GLU A 13 -6.83 3.82 -6.38
CA GLU A 13 -6.66 4.68 -7.56
C GLU A 13 -5.21 5.20 -7.70
N CYS A 14 -4.48 5.39 -6.58
CA CYS A 14 -3.02 5.68 -6.63
C CYS A 14 -2.24 4.46 -7.15
N ILE A 15 -2.52 3.26 -6.63
CA ILE A 15 -1.80 2.02 -7.02
C ILE A 15 -1.99 1.71 -8.50
N ILE A 16 -3.21 1.84 -9.01
CA ILE A 16 -3.52 1.50 -10.41
C ILE A 16 -3.19 2.64 -11.39
N GLY A 17 -2.72 3.79 -10.90
CA GLY A 17 -2.38 4.95 -11.73
C GLY A 17 -3.59 5.68 -12.31
N ASP A 18 -4.73 5.65 -11.64
CA ASP A 18 -5.92 6.46 -11.98
C ASP A 18 -5.95 7.79 -11.18
N LYS A 19 -4.92 8.05 -10.36
CA LYS A 19 -4.63 9.35 -9.74
C LYS A 19 -3.46 10.04 -10.43
N ASN A 20 -3.46 11.37 -10.35
CA ASN A 20 -2.36 12.19 -10.83
C ASN A 20 -1.03 11.77 -10.17
N TYR A 21 0.07 11.89 -10.91
CA TYR A 21 1.42 11.56 -10.43
C TYR A 21 1.66 10.08 -10.12
N PHE A 22 0.78 9.20 -10.60
CA PHE A 22 0.96 7.75 -10.59
C PHE A 22 0.78 7.20 -12.00
N ASP A 23 1.72 6.37 -12.44
CA ASP A 23 1.66 5.77 -13.77
C ASP A 23 0.56 4.72 -13.86
N TYR A 24 -0.22 4.83 -14.94
CA TYR A 24 -1.28 3.89 -15.27
C TYR A 24 -0.80 2.44 -15.26
N LYS A 25 -1.51 1.56 -14.54
CA LYS A 25 -1.26 0.12 -14.52
C LYS A 25 -2.44 -0.64 -15.10
N SER A 26 -2.18 -1.43 -16.15
CA SER A 26 -3.13 -2.42 -16.64
C SER A 26 -3.30 -3.56 -15.63
N SER A 27 -4.30 -4.43 -15.79
CA SER A 27 -4.51 -5.59 -14.90
C SER A 27 -3.27 -6.47 -14.76
N ARG A 28 -2.48 -6.61 -15.84
CA ARG A 28 -1.19 -7.30 -15.81
C ARG A 28 -0.21 -6.60 -14.87
N TYR A 29 0.02 -5.30 -15.07
CA TYR A 29 0.96 -4.53 -14.25
C TYR A 29 0.51 -4.33 -12.80
N ILE A 30 -0.80 -4.42 -12.52
CA ILE A 30 -1.31 -4.49 -11.15
C ILE A 30 -0.90 -5.80 -10.48
N SER A 31 -1.01 -6.92 -11.21
CA SER A 31 -0.61 -8.24 -10.71
C SER A 31 0.90 -8.29 -10.45
N GLU A 32 1.71 -7.81 -11.42
CA GLU A 32 3.17 -7.71 -11.28
C GLU A 32 3.56 -6.82 -10.08
N PHE A 33 2.89 -5.68 -9.88
CA PHE A 33 3.15 -4.82 -8.71
C PHE A 33 2.92 -5.53 -7.37
N PHE A 34 1.84 -6.30 -7.24
CA PHE A 34 1.59 -7.06 -6.01
C PHE A 34 2.58 -8.22 -5.85
N GLU A 35 2.96 -8.90 -6.94
CA GLU A 35 4.01 -9.94 -6.93
C GLU A 35 5.37 -9.37 -6.49
N ASP A 36 5.75 -8.18 -6.97
CA ASP A 36 6.97 -7.46 -6.55
C ASP A 36 6.92 -7.07 -5.07
N CYS A 37 5.73 -6.84 -4.52
CA CYS A 37 5.49 -6.67 -3.09
C CYS A 37 5.51 -8.01 -2.30
N GLY A 38 5.78 -9.12 -2.97
CA GLY A 38 5.72 -10.47 -2.40
C GLY A 38 4.31 -10.92 -2.07
N LEU A 39 3.27 -10.41 -2.74
CA LEU A 39 1.87 -10.77 -2.54
C LEU A 39 1.36 -11.55 -3.76
N PRO A 40 0.90 -12.80 -3.62
CA PRO A 40 0.49 -13.65 -4.74
C PRO A 40 -0.91 -13.29 -5.27
N PHE A 41 -1.17 -12.00 -5.51
CA PHE A 41 -2.45 -11.52 -6.00
C PHE A 41 -2.43 -11.37 -7.52
N THR A 42 -3.33 -12.10 -8.19
CA THR A 42 -3.55 -11.98 -9.63
C THR A 42 -4.89 -11.30 -9.89
N HIS A 43 -4.88 -10.24 -10.70
CA HIS A 43 -6.09 -9.52 -11.06
C HIS A 43 -7.06 -10.42 -11.85
N ASP A 44 -8.32 -10.48 -11.42
CA ASP A 44 -9.32 -11.46 -11.88
C ASP A 44 -10.14 -11.03 -13.11
N GLY A 45 -9.91 -9.81 -13.61
CA GLY A 45 -10.63 -9.23 -14.74
C GLY A 45 -11.84 -8.38 -14.35
N SER A 46 -12.11 -8.24 -13.05
CA SER A 46 -13.08 -7.28 -12.53
C SER A 46 -12.58 -5.83 -12.65
N THR A 47 -13.26 -4.89 -12.00
CA THR A 47 -12.89 -3.48 -12.11
C THR A 47 -11.63 -3.20 -11.30
N ARG A 48 -10.56 -2.71 -11.95
CA ARG A 48 -9.22 -2.48 -11.35
C ARG A 48 -9.24 -1.82 -9.97
N TRP A 49 -9.95 -0.69 -9.82
CA TRP A 49 -10.01 0.01 -8.54
C TRP A 49 -10.74 -0.80 -7.46
N ALA A 50 -11.79 -1.53 -7.83
CA ALA A 50 -12.58 -2.32 -6.89
C ALA A 50 -11.77 -3.52 -6.41
N TRP A 51 -11.21 -4.29 -7.34
CA TRP A 51 -10.34 -5.43 -7.03
C TRP A 51 -9.16 -5.02 -6.13
N THR A 52 -8.48 -3.92 -6.49
CA THR A 52 -7.34 -3.41 -5.71
C THR A 52 -7.79 -2.92 -4.33
N SER A 53 -8.96 -2.29 -4.22
CA SER A 53 -9.53 -1.89 -2.92
C SER A 53 -9.81 -3.10 -2.03
N ASP A 54 -10.33 -4.19 -2.61
CA ASP A 54 -10.61 -5.42 -1.87
C ASP A 54 -9.31 -6.07 -1.38
N ARG A 55 -8.26 -6.14 -2.20
CA ARG A 55 -6.93 -6.60 -1.75
C ARG A 55 -6.38 -5.74 -0.61
N LEU A 56 -6.49 -4.42 -0.72
CA LEU A 56 -6.07 -3.51 0.35
C LEU A 56 -6.89 -3.68 1.64
N ALA A 57 -8.19 -4.02 1.52
CA ALA A 57 -9.03 -4.31 2.67
C ALA A 57 -8.57 -5.59 3.38
N GLU A 58 -8.26 -6.65 2.61
CA GLU A 58 -7.72 -7.91 3.12
C GLU A 58 -6.42 -7.67 3.92
N LEU A 59 -5.50 -6.87 3.38
CA LEU A 59 -4.26 -6.52 4.09
C LEU A 59 -4.51 -5.74 5.39
N LEU A 60 -5.57 -4.93 5.47
CA LEU A 60 -5.94 -4.19 6.68
C LEU A 60 -6.56 -5.05 7.78
N GLU A 61 -7.01 -6.27 7.45
CA GLU A 61 -7.56 -7.25 8.40
C GLU A 61 -6.46 -8.03 9.14
N GLU A 62 -5.22 -8.01 8.64
CA GLU A 62 -4.09 -8.59 9.34
C GLU A 62 -3.92 -8.03 10.76
N SER A 63 -3.52 -8.90 11.69
CA SER A 63 -3.31 -8.53 13.08
C SER A 63 -2.10 -7.59 13.21
N CYS A 64 -2.31 -6.44 13.86
CA CYS A 64 -1.27 -5.48 14.16
C CYS A 64 -1.44 -4.90 15.57
N PRO A 65 -0.38 -4.32 16.16
CA PRO A 65 -0.50 -3.61 17.44
C PRO A 65 -1.55 -2.49 17.38
N PRO A 66 -2.13 -2.09 18.53
CA PRO A 66 -3.00 -0.93 18.61
C PRO A 66 -2.30 0.32 18.06
N ASN A 67 -3.05 1.14 17.32
CA ASN A 67 -2.53 2.38 16.69
C ASN A 67 -1.42 2.17 15.64
N ALA A 68 -1.23 0.95 15.13
CA ALA A 68 -0.35 0.65 14.00
C ALA A 68 -1.16 0.26 12.75
N LEU A 69 -0.51 0.27 11.59
CA LEU A 69 -1.01 -0.34 10.37
C LEU A 69 -0.35 -1.72 10.18
N PRO A 70 -1.03 -2.67 9.53
CA PRO A 70 -0.41 -3.93 9.15
C PRO A 70 0.87 -3.74 8.33
N PRO A 71 1.95 -4.49 8.63
CA PRO A 71 3.21 -4.37 7.94
C PRO A 71 3.13 -4.56 6.42
N THR A 72 2.30 -5.49 5.95
CA THR A 72 2.08 -5.77 4.52
C THR A 72 1.43 -4.59 3.80
N PHE A 73 0.41 -3.98 4.41
CA PHE A 73 -0.22 -2.77 3.90
C PHE A 73 0.79 -1.61 3.79
N VAL A 74 1.63 -1.41 4.81
CA VAL A 74 2.69 -0.39 4.79
C VAL A 74 3.75 -0.71 3.72
N HIS A 75 4.08 -1.99 3.52
CA HIS A 75 5.01 -2.41 2.48
C HIS A 75 4.51 -2.06 1.09
N VAL A 76 3.21 -2.30 0.79
CA VAL A 76 2.58 -1.89 -0.47
C VAL A 76 2.70 -0.39 -0.70
N LEU A 77 2.46 0.43 0.33
CA LEU A 77 2.61 1.89 0.22
C LEU A 77 4.07 2.30 -0.03
N ARG A 78 5.04 1.62 0.59
CA ARG A 78 6.47 1.86 0.36
C ARG A 78 6.89 1.50 -1.06
N ALA A 79 6.45 0.35 -1.57
CA ALA A 79 6.70 -0.06 -2.93
C ALA A 79 6.09 0.93 -3.93
N LEU A 80 4.86 1.37 -3.68
CA LEU A 80 4.20 2.40 -4.50
C LEU A 80 4.97 3.70 -4.54
N MET A 81 5.66 4.07 -3.44
CA MET A 81 6.34 5.36 -3.25
C MET A 81 7.88 5.25 -3.36
N GLN A 82 8.41 4.30 -4.12
CA GLN A 82 9.85 4.26 -4.38
C GLN A 82 10.31 5.50 -5.17
N LYS A 83 11.41 6.12 -4.75
CA LYS A 83 11.99 7.29 -5.45
C LYS A 83 12.47 6.97 -6.87
N SER A 84 12.73 5.71 -7.18
CA SER A 84 13.08 5.26 -8.54
C SER A 84 11.96 5.47 -9.55
N ASP A 85 10.70 5.54 -9.10
CA ASP A 85 9.53 5.75 -9.97
C ASP A 85 9.20 7.24 -10.13
N ALA A 86 10.12 8.13 -9.75
CA ALA A 86 9.93 9.56 -9.93
C ALA A 86 9.90 9.93 -11.42
N THR A 87 9.01 10.83 -11.78
CA THR A 87 8.89 11.36 -13.15
C THR A 87 9.61 12.70 -13.26
N GLU A 88 9.86 13.17 -14.48
CA GLU A 88 10.47 14.48 -14.71
C GLU A 88 9.66 15.63 -14.09
N ASP A 89 8.33 15.49 -14.05
CA ASP A 89 7.40 16.47 -13.48
C ASP A 89 7.23 16.34 -11.95
N ASP A 90 7.71 15.26 -11.34
CA ASP A 90 7.69 15.03 -9.90
C ASP A 90 8.95 14.26 -9.42
N PRO A 91 10.15 14.84 -9.60
CA PRO A 91 11.43 14.15 -9.38
C PRO A 91 11.64 13.74 -7.91
N GLU A 92 11.00 14.47 -7.00
CA GLU A 92 11.03 14.18 -5.57
C GLU A 92 9.77 13.45 -5.09
N ARG A 93 8.87 13.07 -6.01
CA ARG A 93 7.58 12.42 -5.69
C ARG A 93 6.73 13.18 -4.66
N ILE A 94 6.89 14.51 -4.62
CA ILE A 94 6.19 15.40 -3.68
C ILE A 94 4.72 15.43 -4.04
N ASN A 95 4.38 15.53 -5.32
CA ASN A 95 3.00 15.59 -5.76
C ASN A 95 2.29 14.24 -5.55
N ALA A 96 2.94 13.13 -5.87
CA ALA A 96 2.46 11.78 -5.55
C ALA A 96 2.23 11.61 -4.04
N LEU A 97 3.14 12.11 -3.20
CA LEU A 97 3.01 12.07 -1.74
C LEU A 97 1.80 12.88 -1.25
N ILE A 98 1.56 14.06 -1.82
CA ILE A 98 0.38 14.89 -1.53
C ILE A 98 -0.91 14.13 -1.89
N GLU A 99 -0.98 13.51 -3.07
CA GLU A 99 -2.15 12.73 -3.48
C GLU A 99 -2.41 11.53 -2.56
N LEU A 100 -1.37 10.77 -2.21
CA LEU A 100 -1.47 9.62 -1.30
C LEU A 100 -1.94 10.04 0.11
N ASN A 101 -1.49 11.20 0.59
CA ASN A 101 -1.85 11.70 1.91
C ASN A 101 -3.31 12.17 2.04
N LYS A 102 -4.00 12.50 0.92
CA LYS A 102 -5.41 12.92 0.97
C LYS A 102 -6.33 11.87 1.61
N PRO A 103 -6.30 10.57 1.22
CA PRO A 103 -7.08 9.55 1.91
C PRO A 103 -6.48 9.13 3.27
N LEU A 104 -5.14 9.05 3.39
CA LEU A 104 -4.49 8.62 4.64
C LEU A 104 -4.78 9.56 5.81
N SER A 105 -4.73 10.88 5.57
CA SER A 105 -4.98 11.89 6.61
C SER A 105 -6.40 11.80 7.17
N ARG A 106 -7.38 11.43 6.35
CA ARG A 106 -8.78 11.21 6.78
C ARG A 106 -8.95 9.96 7.65
N GLU A 107 -7.99 9.04 7.58
CA GLU A 107 -7.89 7.85 8.43
C GLU A 107 -6.93 8.07 9.62
N GLY A 108 -6.39 9.28 9.77
CA GLY A 108 -5.50 9.67 10.85
C GLY A 108 -4.05 9.22 10.68
N TYR A 109 -3.60 9.07 9.43
CA TYR A 109 -2.22 8.74 9.08
C TYR A 109 -1.61 9.76 8.13
N GLU A 110 -0.29 9.89 8.18
CA GLU A 110 0.48 10.74 7.27
C GLU A 110 1.71 9.97 6.79
N ALA A 111 1.89 9.91 5.48
CA ALA A 111 3.07 9.40 4.83
C ALA A 111 4.09 10.52 4.62
N PHE A 112 5.37 10.22 4.80
CA PHE A 112 6.46 11.17 4.58
C PHE A 112 7.75 10.43 4.19
N TYR A 113 8.66 11.11 3.50
CA TYR A 113 9.99 10.56 3.23
C TYR A 113 10.94 10.82 4.40
N GLY A 114 11.68 9.78 4.80
CA GLY A 114 12.82 9.92 5.70
C GLY A 114 14.06 10.46 4.98
N THR A 115 15.10 10.73 5.75
CA THR A 115 16.42 11.16 5.21
C THR A 115 17.11 10.08 4.38
N ASP A 116 16.68 8.84 4.52
CA ASP A 116 17.11 7.65 3.78
C ASP A 116 16.30 7.41 2.50
N ASN A 117 15.45 8.37 2.10
CA ASN A 117 14.56 8.28 0.94
C ASN A 117 13.50 7.18 1.00
N ASN A 118 13.29 6.55 2.16
CA ASN A 118 12.22 5.57 2.34
C ASN A 118 10.92 6.25 2.79
N LEU A 119 9.78 5.66 2.40
CA LEU A 119 8.48 6.09 2.89
C LEU A 119 8.24 5.58 4.32
N TYR A 120 7.89 6.51 5.21
CA TYR A 120 7.43 6.24 6.56
C TYR A 120 5.98 6.68 6.71
N ILE A 121 5.27 5.99 7.60
CA ILE A 121 3.89 6.34 7.96
C ILE A 121 3.86 6.74 9.43
N LYS A 122 3.19 7.83 9.73
CA LYS A 122 2.99 8.38 11.05
C LYS A 122 1.53 8.30 11.42
N ASN A 123 1.23 7.87 12.64
CA ASN A 123 -0.10 7.98 13.21
C ASN A 123 -0.27 9.39 13.81
N LEU A 124 -1.28 10.10 13.34
CA LEU A 124 -1.54 11.50 13.72
C LEU A 124 -2.16 11.63 15.12
N HIS A 125 -2.77 10.58 15.65
CA HIS A 125 -3.41 10.62 16.98
C HIS A 125 -2.39 10.61 18.12
N ASN A 126 -1.29 9.87 17.96
CA ASN A 126 -0.26 9.70 18.99
C ASN A 126 1.13 10.17 18.54
N ASN A 127 1.24 10.74 17.33
CA ASN A 127 2.46 11.27 16.74
C ASN A 127 3.58 10.21 16.58
N GLN A 128 3.25 8.91 16.60
CA GLN A 128 4.21 7.82 16.48
C GLN A 128 4.42 7.41 15.02
N THR A 129 5.68 7.22 14.64
CA THR A 129 6.03 6.64 13.33
C THR A 129 5.94 5.12 13.41
N ILE A 130 5.24 4.52 12.46
CA ILE A 130 5.12 3.07 12.31
C ILE A 130 6.48 2.53 11.89
N LYS A 131 7.09 1.75 12.78
CA LYS A 131 8.41 1.17 12.54
C LYS A 131 8.36 0.19 11.37
N PRO A 132 9.35 0.21 10.45
CA PRO A 132 9.55 -0.88 9.53
C PRO A 132 9.67 -2.21 10.28
N VAL A 133 9.07 -3.28 9.77
CA VAL A 133 9.34 -4.63 10.28
C VAL A 133 10.66 -5.08 9.66
N GLU A 134 11.63 -5.46 10.47
CA GLU A 134 13.01 -5.78 10.07
C GLU A 134 13.17 -7.12 9.32
N ASN A 135 12.12 -7.68 8.70
CA ASN A 135 12.23 -8.99 8.05
C ASN A 135 11.75 -9.00 6.59
N PRO A 136 12.68 -8.84 5.61
CA PRO A 136 12.40 -8.89 4.18
C PRO A 136 11.98 -10.29 3.69
N HIS A 137 12.24 -11.34 4.48
CA HIS A 137 11.98 -12.74 4.14
C HIS A 137 10.89 -13.35 5.01
N ARG A 138 9.76 -12.66 5.23
CA ARG A 138 8.56 -13.39 5.64
C ARG A 138 8.06 -14.18 4.43
N ILE A 139 8.72 -15.30 4.15
CA ILE A 139 8.13 -16.43 3.44
C ILE A 139 6.81 -16.68 4.17
N PHE A 140 5.69 -16.57 3.47
CA PHE A 140 4.39 -16.97 4.01
C PHE A 140 4.60 -18.30 4.72
N SER A 141 4.42 -18.32 6.04
CA SER A 141 4.50 -19.57 6.79
C SER A 141 3.46 -20.50 6.18
N GLU A 142 3.86 -21.74 5.89
CA GLU A 142 3.13 -22.87 5.26
C GLU A 142 1.67 -23.11 5.74
N ILE A 143 1.21 -22.34 6.73
CA ILE A 143 -0.10 -22.38 7.39
C ILE A 143 -1.25 -21.98 6.43
N GLU A 144 -1.03 -21.20 5.38
CA GLU A 144 -2.09 -20.89 4.39
C GLU A 144 -2.26 -21.95 3.29
N ILE A 145 -1.28 -22.81 3.06
CA ILE A 145 -1.38 -23.90 2.05
C ILE A 145 -2.27 -25.05 2.56
N LYS A 146 -2.49 -25.16 3.88
CA LYS A 146 -3.24 -26.27 4.49
C LYS A 146 -4.75 -26.12 4.50
N LYS A 147 -5.33 -25.03 3.96
CA LYS A 147 -6.80 -24.87 3.93
C LYS A 147 -7.48 -25.36 2.65
N GLU A 148 -6.74 -25.93 1.72
CA GLU A 148 -7.27 -26.54 0.48
C GLU A 148 -6.97 -28.05 0.37
N SER A 149 -6.56 -28.67 1.48
CA SER A 149 -6.33 -30.12 1.55
C SER A 149 -6.89 -30.75 2.83
N ASP A 150 -8.13 -30.39 3.17
CA ASP A 150 -9.06 -31.18 4.00
C ASP A 150 -10.47 -31.17 3.36
#